data_AF-A0A967VLY0-F1
#
_entry.id   AF-A0A967VLY0-F1
#
_cell.length_a   1.000
_cell.length_b   1.000
_cell.length_c   1.000
_cell.angle_alpha   90.00
_cell.angle_beta   90.00
_cell.angle_gamma   90.00
#
_symmetry.space_group_name_H-M   'P 1'
#
loop_
_entity.id
_entity.type
_entity.pdbx_description
1 polymer ?
#
loop_
_entity_poly.entity_id
_entity_poly.type
_entity_poly.pdbx_seq_one_letter_code
_entity_poly.pdbx_strand_id
1 'polypeptide(L)'
;VGSAIGDNRRAAVERGIVRGYDARTGDQLWAWDPIPRSPDHPAWSEWTAEAAEVTGAANAWAPLSADPHRDLVFVPTGSAAPDFYGGQRIGSNLFANSLVALRASTGEVVWHFQVVHHDL
;
A
#
# COMPACT_ATOMS: atom_id res chain seq x y z
N VAL A 1 11.10 -1.21 -13.51
CA VAL A 1 10.22 -0.18 -12.89
C VAL A 1 8.82 -0.40 -13.43
N GLY A 2 7.87 -0.74 -12.56
CA GLY A 2 6.44 -0.99 -12.86
C GLY A 2 6.14 -2.16 -13.81
N SER A 3 5.94 -3.38 -13.29
CA SER A 3 5.19 -4.41 -14.01
C SER A 3 3.69 -4.26 -13.68
N ALA A 4 2.82 -4.55 -14.65
CA ALA A 4 1.37 -4.62 -14.43
C ALA A 4 1.02 -5.49 -13.22
N ILE A 5 0.08 -5.05 -12.39
CA ILE A 5 -0.60 -5.89 -11.41
C ILE A 5 -1.91 -6.33 -12.08
N GLY A 6 -2.22 -7.63 -12.03
CA GLY A 6 -3.44 -8.19 -12.61
C GLY A 6 -4.66 -8.03 -11.70
N ASP A 7 -4.76 -6.89 -11.01
CA ASP A 7 -5.74 -6.55 -9.97
C ASP A 7 -7.19 -6.57 -10.47
N ASN A 8 -7.45 -6.43 -11.76
CA ASN A 8 -8.80 -6.48 -12.31
C ASN A 8 -9.51 -7.86 -12.30
N ARG A 9 -8.84 -8.97 -11.95
CA ARG A 9 -9.42 -10.32 -12.09
C ARG A 9 -9.56 -11.12 -10.80
N ARG A 10 -8.73 -10.89 -9.79
CA ARG A 10 -8.63 -11.75 -8.59
C ARG A 10 -8.16 -10.95 -7.38
N ALA A 11 -8.57 -11.33 -6.18
CA ALA A 11 -8.02 -10.77 -4.94
C ALA A 11 -6.54 -11.15 -4.72
N ALA A 12 -6.19 -12.40 -5.00
CA ALA A 12 -4.82 -12.91 -4.87
C ALA A 12 -3.96 -12.51 -6.08
N VAL A 13 -3.34 -11.34 -5.98
CA VAL A 13 -2.40 -10.75 -6.95
C VAL A 13 -1.15 -10.23 -6.24
N GLU A 14 -0.20 -9.69 -7.00
CA GLU A 14 1.02 -9.12 -6.48
C GLU A 14 0.74 -8.01 -5.45
N ARG A 15 1.60 -7.92 -4.43
CA ARG A 15 1.48 -6.94 -3.35
C ARG A 15 2.02 -5.59 -3.78
N GLY A 16 1.36 -4.51 -3.38
CA GLY A 16 1.76 -3.13 -3.66
C GLY A 16 2.93 -2.60 -2.82
N ILE A 17 3.88 -3.46 -2.45
CA ILE A 17 4.99 -3.12 -1.55
C ILE A 17 5.84 -2.00 -2.16
N VAL A 18 5.96 -0.89 -1.45
CA VAL A 18 6.91 0.19 -1.75
C VAL A 18 8.23 -0.12 -1.05
N ARG A 19 9.35 0.08 -1.73
CA ARG A 19 10.69 -0.25 -1.22
C ARG A 19 11.62 0.93 -1.38
N GLY A 20 12.46 1.14 -0.37
CA GLY A 20 13.59 2.06 -0.41
C GLY A 20 14.88 1.29 -0.65
N TYR A 21 15.74 1.83 -1.52
CA TYR A 21 17.03 1.24 -1.86
C TYR A 21 18.14 2.29 -1.71
N ASP A 22 19.34 1.84 -1.35
CA ASP A 22 20.53 2.66 -1.47
C ASP A 22 20.81 2.91 -2.97
N ALA A 23 20.89 4.18 -3.36
CA ALA A 23 21.04 4.56 -4.76
C ALA A 23 22.41 4.21 -5.38
N ARG A 24 23.43 3.93 -4.56
CA ARG A 24 24.78 3.57 -5.01
C ARG A 24 24.98 2.05 -5.03
N THR A 25 24.53 1.34 -4.00
CA THR A 25 24.77 -0.10 -3.88
C THR A 25 23.61 -0.94 -4.43
N GLY A 26 22.39 -0.40 -4.45
CA GLY A 26 21.18 -1.14 -4.77
C GLY A 26 20.66 -2.00 -3.62
N ASP A 27 21.25 -1.90 -2.43
CA ASP A 27 20.79 -2.64 -1.25
C ASP A 27 19.40 -2.14 -0.81
N GLN A 28 18.51 -3.08 -0.46
CA GLN A 28 17.20 -2.72 0.06
C GLN A 28 17.33 -2.22 1.50
N LEU A 29 16.91 -0.98 1.75
CA LEU A 29 16.95 -0.36 3.07
C LEU A 29 15.68 -0.63 3.88
N TRP A 30 14.53 -0.56 3.22
CA TRP A 30 13.23 -0.77 3.85
C TRP A 30 12.16 -1.21 2.85
N ALA A 31 11.07 -1.75 3.36
CA ALA A 31 9.88 -2.11 2.61
C ALA A 31 8.62 -1.81 3.43
N TRP A 32 7.61 -1.24 2.78
CA TRP A 32 6.31 -0.96 3.36
C TRP A 32 5.23 -1.66 2.54
N ASP A 33 4.42 -2.50 3.20
CA ASP A 33 3.21 -3.09 2.59
C ASP A 33 1.98 -2.25 2.97
N PRO A 34 1.26 -1.70 1.99
CA PRO A 34 -0.01 -1.00 2.23
C PRO A 34 -1.11 -1.87 2.86
N ILE A 35 -1.05 -3.20 2.69
CA ILE A 35 -2.06 -4.13 3.21
C ILE A 35 -1.49 -4.85 4.45
N PRO A 36 -2.16 -4.79 5.61
CA PRO A 36 -1.65 -5.37 6.83
C PRO A 36 -1.58 -6.90 6.74
N ARG A 37 -0.54 -7.51 7.31
CA ARG A 37 -0.32 -8.98 7.29
C ARG A 37 -0.22 -9.61 8.68
N SER A 38 -0.36 -8.81 9.72
CA SER A 38 -0.31 -9.25 11.11
C SER A 38 -1.36 -8.50 11.93
N PRO A 39 -2.00 -9.16 12.91
CA PRO A 39 -2.89 -8.52 13.88
C PRO A 39 -2.29 -7.33 14.64
N ASP A 40 -0.97 -7.30 14.80
CA ASP A 40 -0.27 -6.21 15.49
C ASP A 40 -0.17 -4.94 14.64
N HIS A 41 -0.51 -5.00 13.35
CA HIS A 41 -0.43 -3.85 12.47
C HIS A 41 -1.58 -2.87 12.76
N PRO A 42 -1.32 -1.55 12.87
CA PRO A 42 -2.35 -0.57 13.23
C PRO A 42 -3.57 -0.55 12.30
N ALA A 43 -3.39 -0.86 11.02
CA ALA A 43 -4.48 -0.95 10.05
C ALA A 43 -5.22 -2.30 10.05
N TRP A 44 -4.86 -3.27 10.89
CA TRP A 44 -5.47 -4.61 10.85
C TRP A 44 -6.98 -4.60 11.10
N SER A 45 -7.47 -3.74 12.00
CA SER A 45 -8.90 -3.61 12.31
C SER A 45 -9.75 -3.13 11.13
N GLU A 46 -9.11 -2.58 10.10
CA GLU A 46 -9.75 -2.06 8.87
C GLU A 46 -9.98 -3.15 7.82
N TRP A 47 -9.58 -4.39 8.13
CA TRP A 47 -9.71 -5.57 7.28
C TRP A 47 -10.27 -6.75 8.08
N THR A 48 -10.96 -7.66 7.43
CA THR A 48 -11.10 -9.02 7.99
C THR A 48 -9.79 -9.79 7.82
N ALA A 49 -9.55 -10.79 8.68
CA ALA A 49 -8.35 -11.61 8.61
C ALA A 49 -8.23 -12.32 7.26
N GLU A 50 -9.34 -12.85 6.76
CA GLU A 50 -9.41 -13.54 5.47
C GLU A 50 -9.10 -12.60 4.31
N ALA A 51 -9.63 -11.37 4.35
CA ALA A 51 -9.36 -10.36 3.33
C ALA A 51 -7.89 -9.95 3.33
N ALA A 52 -7.34 -9.64 4.49
CA ALA A 52 -5.95 -9.21 4.65
C ALA A 52 -4.93 -10.29 4.29
N GLU A 53 -5.29 -11.58 4.42
CA GLU A 53 -4.42 -12.69 4.03
C GLU A 53 -4.26 -12.78 2.50
N VAL A 54 -5.37 -12.69 1.77
CA VAL A 54 -5.37 -13.01 0.33
C VAL A 54 -5.25 -11.80 -0.59
N THR A 55 -5.64 -10.61 -0.12
CA THR A 55 -5.76 -9.42 -0.99
C THR A 55 -4.39 -8.85 -1.36
N GLY A 56 -4.19 -8.58 -2.65
CA GLY A 56 -3.04 -7.88 -3.23
C GLY A 56 -3.36 -6.45 -3.68
N ALA A 57 -2.49 -5.90 -4.53
CA ALA A 57 -2.53 -4.52 -5.03
C ALA A 57 -2.34 -3.46 -3.93
N ALA A 58 -3.16 -2.40 -3.91
CA ALA A 58 -2.95 -1.16 -3.16
C ALA A 58 -1.62 -0.47 -3.49
N ASN A 59 -1.13 -0.65 -4.71
CA ASN A 59 0.22 -0.25 -5.08
C ASN A 59 0.31 1.20 -5.56
N ALA A 60 1.51 1.76 -5.59
CA ALA A 60 1.75 3.12 -6.06
C ALA A 60 2.18 3.15 -7.54
N TRP A 61 1.26 3.54 -8.43
CA TRP A 61 1.52 3.74 -9.87
C TRP A 61 1.79 5.20 -10.23
N ALA A 62 1.10 6.12 -9.56
CA ALA A 62 1.21 7.54 -9.86
C ALA A 62 2.57 8.10 -9.39
N PRO A 63 3.03 9.22 -9.98
CA PRO A 63 4.26 9.88 -9.54
C PRO A 63 4.26 10.16 -8.04
N LEU A 64 5.38 9.83 -7.39
CA LEU A 64 5.64 10.16 -5.99
C LEU A 64 6.17 11.60 -5.88
N SER A 65 5.96 12.24 -4.74
CA SER A 65 6.61 13.51 -4.39
C SER A 65 7.35 13.38 -3.06
N ALA A 66 8.31 14.26 -2.77
CA ALA A 66 9.14 14.19 -1.57
C ALA A 66 9.41 15.56 -0.96
N ASP A 67 9.61 15.58 0.36
CA ASP A 67 10.11 16.72 1.14
C ASP A 67 11.37 16.28 1.91
N PRO A 68 12.56 16.50 1.35
CA PRO A 68 13.82 16.09 1.97
C PRO A 68 14.09 16.79 3.30
N HIS A 69 13.61 18.02 3.49
CA HIS A 69 13.83 18.76 4.73
C HIS A 69 13.09 18.14 5.92
N ARG A 70 11.97 17.45 5.65
CA ARG A 70 11.16 16.76 6.65
C ARG A 70 11.35 15.24 6.64
N ASP A 71 12.21 14.71 5.78
CA ASP A 71 12.42 13.27 5.58
C ASP A 71 11.12 12.54 5.21
N LEU A 72 10.35 13.12 4.27
CA LEU A 72 9.06 12.57 3.84
C LEU A 72 9.05 12.21 2.35
N VAL A 73 8.39 11.09 2.05
CA VAL A 73 7.93 10.73 0.70
C VAL A 73 6.42 10.50 0.73
N PHE A 74 5.72 11.08 -0.24
CA PHE A 74 4.27 11.01 -0.37
C PHE A 74 3.90 9.98 -1.44
N VAL A 75 3.17 8.96 -1.00
CA VAL A 75 2.85 7.75 -1.76
C VAL A 75 1.33 7.71 -2.02
N PRO A 76 0.88 7.96 -3.25
CA PRO A 76 -0.50 7.69 -3.65
C PRO A 76 -0.68 6.19 -3.94
N THR A 77 -1.56 5.51 -3.19
CA THR A 77 -1.90 4.10 -3.38
C THR A 77 -3.16 3.93 -4.21
N GLY A 78 -3.20 2.88 -5.04
CA GLY A 78 -4.37 2.48 -5.82
C GLY A 78 -5.36 1.61 -5.05
N SER A 79 -6.31 1.03 -5.78
CA SER A 79 -7.31 0.07 -5.31
C SER A 79 -6.66 -1.18 -4.72
N ALA A 80 -7.35 -1.78 -3.74
CA ALA A 80 -7.09 -3.16 -3.35
C ALA A 80 -7.78 -4.09 -4.34
N ALA A 81 -7.15 -5.21 -4.67
CA ALA A 81 -7.71 -6.11 -5.65
C ALA A 81 -8.92 -6.91 -5.08
N PRO A 82 -9.92 -7.28 -5.90
CA PRO A 82 -10.03 -6.90 -7.30
C PRO A 82 -10.63 -5.50 -7.50
N ASP A 83 -10.29 -4.89 -8.64
CA ASP A 83 -10.63 -3.50 -9.00
C ASP A 83 -12.10 -3.21 -9.23
N PHE A 84 -12.96 -4.23 -9.39
CA PHE A 84 -14.39 -4.03 -9.69
C PHE A 84 -15.31 -4.93 -8.85
N TYR A 85 -14.81 -5.47 -7.74
CA TYR A 85 -15.56 -6.35 -6.84
C TYR A 85 -15.03 -6.32 -5.39
N GLY A 86 -15.69 -5.54 -4.53
CA GLY A 86 -15.32 -5.42 -3.10
C GLY A 86 -15.71 -6.59 -2.19
N GLY A 87 -16.54 -7.53 -2.64
CA GLY A 87 -17.12 -8.59 -1.78
C GLY A 87 -16.11 -9.59 -1.20
N GLN A 88 -14.89 -9.65 -1.74
CA GLN A 88 -13.78 -10.49 -1.24
C GLN A 88 -12.89 -9.78 -0.21
N ARG A 89 -13.09 -8.48 0.00
CA ARG A 89 -12.25 -7.64 0.85
C ARG A 89 -13.09 -6.75 1.74
N ILE A 90 -13.95 -7.36 2.55
CA ILE A 90 -14.80 -6.64 3.50
C ILE A 90 -13.92 -5.84 4.50
N GLY A 91 -14.30 -4.59 4.74
CA GLY A 91 -13.53 -3.62 5.53
C GLY A 91 -13.34 -2.31 4.78
N SER A 92 -12.81 -1.28 5.45
CA SER A 92 -12.51 0.00 4.78
C SER A 92 -11.33 -0.11 3.82
N ASN A 93 -10.51 -1.16 3.96
CA ASN A 93 -9.34 -1.48 3.15
C ASN A 93 -8.18 -0.48 3.29
N LEU A 94 -7.96 0.11 4.46
CA LEU A 94 -6.80 0.98 4.72
C LEU A 94 -5.46 0.22 4.55
N PHE A 95 -4.51 0.55 3.68
CA PHE A 95 -4.19 1.83 3.03
C PHE A 95 -4.44 1.87 1.51
N ALA A 96 -5.44 1.18 0.99
CA ALA A 96 -5.87 1.35 -0.40
C ALA A 96 -6.47 2.74 -0.63
N ASN A 97 -6.42 3.23 -1.87
CA ASN A 97 -7.00 4.51 -2.29
C ASN A 97 -6.66 5.68 -1.35
N SER A 98 -5.39 5.76 -0.95
CA SER A 98 -4.91 6.65 0.09
C SER A 98 -3.73 7.50 -0.39
N LEU A 99 -3.54 8.65 0.25
CA LEU A 99 -2.28 9.37 0.26
C LEU A 99 -1.57 9.05 1.58
N VAL A 100 -0.40 8.44 1.50
CA VAL A 100 0.39 8.04 2.68
C VAL A 100 1.71 8.81 2.69
N ALA A 101 2.04 9.45 3.81
CA ALA A 101 3.36 10.02 4.02
C ALA A 101 4.23 9.02 4.80
N LEU A 102 5.30 8.57 4.16
CA LEU A 102 6.30 7.71 4.78
C LEU A 102 7.54 8.53 5.13
N ARG A 103 8.24 8.11 6.18
CA ARG A 103 9.61 8.53 6.44
C ARG A 103 10.50 8.01 5.32
N ALA A 104 11.17 8.87 4.57
CA ALA A 104 11.94 8.46 3.39
C ALA A 104 13.15 7.58 3.78
N SER A 105 13.73 7.80 4.95
CA SER A 105 14.86 7.04 5.47
C SER A 105 14.50 5.63 6.00
N THR A 106 13.27 5.40 6.46
CA THR A 106 12.91 4.14 7.17
C THR A 106 11.68 3.42 6.60
N GLY A 107 10.86 4.09 5.78
CA GLY A 107 9.58 3.57 5.32
C GLY A 107 8.46 3.58 6.35
N GLU A 108 8.68 4.15 7.54
CA GLU A 108 7.66 4.25 8.58
C GLU A 108 6.52 5.20 8.19
N VAL A 109 5.27 4.82 8.47
CA VAL A 109 4.10 5.68 8.23
C VAL A 109 4.11 6.83 9.24
N VAL A 110 4.11 8.06 8.73
CA VAL A 110 4.02 9.28 9.54
C VAL A 110 2.58 9.74 9.68
N TRP A 111 1.85 9.78 8.56
CA TRP A 111 0.42 10.05 8.51
C TRP A 111 -0.18 9.49 7.22
N HIS A 112 -1.51 9.42 7.16
CA HIS A 112 -2.23 9.05 5.95
C HIS A 112 -3.56 9.80 5.83
N PHE A 113 -4.08 9.86 4.62
CA PHE A 113 -5.44 10.27 4.31
C PHE A 113 -6.04 9.29 3.31
N GLN A 114 -7.09 8.58 3.72
CA GLN A 114 -7.80 7.65 2.83
C GLN A 114 -8.91 8.39 2.08
N VAL A 115 -8.80 8.39 0.75
CA VAL A 115 -9.73 9.13 -0.13
C VAL A 115 -11.02 8.34 -0.33
N VAL A 116 -10.91 7.04 -0.55
CA VAL A 116 -12.05 6.14 -0.77
C VAL A 116 -11.98 4.97 0.22
N HIS A 117 -13.07 4.75 0.93
CA HIS A 117 -13.24 3.64 1.87
C HIS A 117 -14.03 2.55 1.16
N HIS A 118 -13.52 1.32 1.16
CA HIS A 118 -14.14 0.18 0.48
C HIS A 118 -14.51 0.45 -0.99
N ASP A 119 -13.48 0.61 -1.82
CA ASP A 119 -13.60 0.85 -3.26
C ASP A 119 -14.21 -0.34 -4.01
N LEU A 120 -14.65 -0.18 -5.25
CA LEU A 120 -15.32 -1.24 -6.02
C LEU A 120 -14.48 -1.72 -7.17
#